data_AF-A0A355GAM2-F1
#
_entry.id   AF-A0A355GAM2-F1
#
_cell.length_a   1.000
_cell.length_b   1.000
_cell.length_c   1.000
_cell.angle_alpha   90.00
_cell.angle_beta   90.00
_cell.angle_gamma   90.00
#
_symmetry.space_group_name_H-M   'P 1'
#
loop_
_entity.id
_entity.type
_entity.pdbx_description
1 polymer ?
#
loop_
_entity_poly.entity_id
_entity_poly.type
_entity_poly.pdbx_seq_one_letter_code
_entity_poly.pdbx_strand_id
1 'polypeptide(L)'
;MNYSDVSPPPVPTPAEQRDALAKGLGRARLWAEQGILTETPLKEACLQDLRYDRMCEEPRGGWLWEIINAAGFRNAIRVPLLHALHNLSDPENARQLCKLAQHYAASGDATFRDLLYQIVTQKPLAATDYDFLGESELLALEGERGFLCAAKSRGAQLEQIDWDWPEESLLREAGELIGETRIRELLSSTSDPDLNRFFESWQQQIRERAERKQQKQRHHKKQQRQQTEETSVETVLEAALGETNCHWIRRWGIQANPAELNVVIEALKSSEAPAILLNLLKVFSNRALPEFDSRLIELCQHPDPELQRRAWVALANNSHPEIREFANRQLNENHPVYLFSLFIRNYQPGDDNRLLAALTLPHDVWEIHSVLGDLVEVLRENPMADRSRLAMVIYRFTPCEICRYKAVRLLYEQSAIPAWMAEECRFDSYADTCTLTFA
;
A
#
# COMPACT_ATOMS: atom_id res chain seq x y z
N MET A 1 -2.52 -26.74 7.79
CA MET A 1 -1.48 -26.65 6.74
C MET A 1 -0.17 -27.12 7.33
N ASN A 2 0.71 -27.77 6.57
CA ASN A 2 2.07 -28.08 7.04
C ASN A 2 3.04 -27.04 6.47
N TYR A 3 3.64 -26.22 7.34
CA TYR A 3 4.63 -25.20 6.98
C TYR A 3 6.07 -25.69 7.19
N SER A 4 6.32 -27.01 7.14
CA SER A 4 7.65 -27.58 7.34
C SER A 4 8.63 -27.17 6.23
N ASP A 5 8.13 -26.96 5.02
CA ASP A 5 8.90 -26.46 3.90
C ASP A 5 8.08 -25.39 3.15
N VAL A 6 8.64 -24.19 3.08
CA VAL A 6 8.04 -23.04 2.39
C VAL A 6 8.94 -22.54 1.26
N SER A 7 9.98 -23.31 0.91
CA SER A 7 10.81 -23.03 -0.25
C SER A 7 9.99 -23.15 -1.54
N PRO A 8 10.38 -22.44 -2.61
CA PRO A 8 9.72 -22.58 -3.91
C PRO A 8 9.84 -24.02 -4.42
N PRO A 9 8.80 -24.57 -5.07
CA PRO A 9 8.94 -25.82 -5.79
C PRO A 9 9.96 -25.65 -6.93
N PRO A 10 10.77 -26.67 -7.23
CA PRO A 10 11.71 -26.62 -8.35
C PRO A 10 10.97 -26.58 -9.70
N VAL A 11 9.78 -27.19 -9.78
CA VAL A 11 8.91 -27.14 -10.95
C VAL A 11 7.54 -26.64 -10.51
N PRO A 12 7.22 -25.34 -10.71
CA PRO A 12 5.97 -24.75 -10.31
C PRO A 12 4.85 -25.12 -11.29
N THR A 13 3.67 -25.38 -10.74
CA THR A 13 2.42 -25.44 -11.49
C THR A 13 2.05 -24.07 -12.07
N PRO A 14 1.16 -24.00 -13.08
CA PRO A 14 0.67 -22.71 -13.59
C PRO A 14 0.02 -21.82 -12.51
N ALA A 15 -0.62 -22.43 -11.50
CA ALA A 15 -1.20 -21.68 -10.38
C ALA A 15 -0.13 -21.03 -9.49
N GLU A 16 0.97 -21.73 -9.23
CA GLU A 16 2.10 -21.18 -8.47
C GLU A 16 2.86 -20.11 -9.25
N GLN A 17 2.94 -20.24 -10.57
CA GLN A 17 3.48 -19.18 -11.43
C GLN A 17 2.62 -17.92 -11.37
N ARG A 18 1.28 -18.05 -11.44
CA ARG A 18 0.35 -16.92 -11.26
C ARG A 18 0.49 -16.28 -9.89
N ASP A 19 0.55 -17.09 -8.83
CA ASP A 19 0.73 -16.59 -7.45
C ASP A 19 2.01 -15.77 -7.32
N ALA A 20 3.13 -16.26 -7.87
CA ALA A 20 4.39 -15.54 -7.84
C ALA A 20 4.36 -14.23 -8.62
N LEU A 21 3.73 -14.22 -9.80
CA LEU A 21 3.56 -13.01 -10.61
C LEU A 21 2.62 -11.99 -9.93
N ALA A 22 1.52 -12.45 -9.35
CA ALA A 22 0.55 -11.61 -8.64
C ALA A 22 1.12 -10.99 -7.36
N LYS A 23 2.04 -11.69 -6.69
CA LYS A 23 2.74 -11.16 -5.52
C LYS A 23 3.97 -10.33 -5.89
N GLY A 24 4.51 -10.47 -7.10
CA GLY A 24 5.77 -9.82 -7.49
C GLY A 24 7.02 -10.49 -6.91
N LEU A 25 7.00 -11.81 -6.74
CA LEU A 25 8.10 -12.58 -6.14
C LEU A 25 9.23 -12.81 -7.15
N GLY A 26 10.48 -12.56 -6.77
CA GLY A 26 11.63 -12.75 -7.65
C GLY A 26 11.84 -14.17 -8.18
N ARG A 27 11.22 -15.18 -7.56
CA ARG A 27 11.17 -16.55 -8.11
C ARG A 27 10.59 -16.61 -9.51
N ALA A 28 9.66 -15.72 -9.88
CA ALA A 28 9.12 -15.66 -11.24
C ALA A 28 10.23 -15.31 -12.25
N ARG A 29 11.16 -14.42 -11.87
CA ARG A 29 12.32 -14.04 -12.68
C ARG A 29 13.35 -15.16 -12.78
N LEU A 30 13.56 -15.92 -11.71
CA LEU A 30 14.42 -17.11 -11.71
C LEU A 30 13.84 -18.23 -12.60
N TRP A 31 12.54 -18.50 -12.51
CA TRP A 31 11.87 -19.50 -13.36
C TRP A 31 11.89 -19.10 -14.83
N ALA A 32 11.83 -17.80 -15.15
CA ALA A 32 11.99 -17.31 -16.52
C ALA A 32 13.39 -17.62 -17.07
N GLU A 33 14.43 -17.35 -16.27
CA GLU A 33 15.83 -17.65 -16.62
C GLU A 33 16.10 -19.13 -16.86
N GLN A 34 15.40 -19.99 -16.13
CA GLN A 34 15.51 -21.45 -16.24
C GLN A 34 14.65 -22.04 -17.37
N GLY A 35 13.85 -21.22 -18.07
CA GLY A 35 12.92 -21.69 -19.11
C GLY A 35 11.72 -22.48 -18.56
N ILE A 36 11.41 -22.32 -17.28
CA ILE A 36 10.32 -23.02 -16.58
C ILE A 36 9.03 -22.19 -16.57
N LEU A 37 9.16 -20.86 -16.55
CA LEU A 37 8.01 -19.95 -16.62
C LEU A 37 7.32 -20.10 -17.97
N THR A 38 6.01 -20.29 -17.93
CA THR A 38 5.19 -20.48 -19.14
C THR A 38 4.59 -19.17 -19.65
N GLU A 39 4.26 -19.12 -20.94
CA GLU A 39 3.73 -17.90 -21.57
C GLU A 39 2.38 -17.48 -20.95
N THR A 40 1.50 -18.43 -20.64
CA THR A 40 0.12 -18.13 -20.23
C THR A 40 0.04 -17.31 -18.94
N PRO A 41 0.65 -17.71 -17.80
CA PRO A 41 0.65 -16.89 -16.59
C PRO A 41 1.33 -15.54 -16.79
N LEU A 42 2.45 -15.49 -17.54
CA LEU A 42 3.15 -14.23 -17.77
C LEU A 42 2.31 -13.25 -18.60
N LYS A 43 1.66 -13.74 -19.66
CA LYS A 43 0.77 -12.94 -20.49
C LYS A 43 -0.39 -12.38 -19.68
N GLU A 44 -1.04 -13.20 -18.85
CA GLU A 44 -2.10 -12.74 -17.95
C GLU A 44 -1.58 -11.61 -17.04
N ALA A 45 -0.43 -11.80 -16.39
CA ALA A 45 0.19 -10.79 -15.52
C ALA A 45 0.62 -9.52 -16.26
N CYS A 46 0.93 -9.58 -17.55
CA CYS A 46 1.24 -8.40 -18.36
C CYS A 46 -0.01 -7.59 -18.71
N LEU A 47 -1.14 -8.28 -18.93
CA LEU A 47 -2.39 -7.67 -19.38
C LEU A 47 -3.27 -7.17 -18.23
N GLN A 48 -3.06 -7.69 -17.02
CA GLN A 48 -3.84 -7.36 -15.84
C GLN A 48 -2.92 -6.89 -14.70
N ASP A 49 -3.36 -5.85 -13.98
CA ASP A 49 -2.73 -5.41 -12.75
C ASP A 49 -3.17 -6.32 -11.60
N LEU A 50 -2.29 -7.26 -11.26
CA LEU A 50 -2.49 -8.28 -10.22
C LEU A 50 -2.01 -7.83 -8.83
N ARG A 51 -1.67 -6.55 -8.62
CA ARG A 51 -1.25 -6.05 -7.30
C ARG A 51 -2.37 -6.23 -6.27
N TYR A 52 -1.98 -6.53 -5.04
CA TYR A 52 -2.93 -6.64 -3.94
C TYR A 52 -3.43 -5.26 -3.52
N ASP A 53 -2.52 -4.36 -3.14
CA ASP A 53 -2.85 -2.99 -2.77
C ASP A 53 -2.31 -1.99 -3.81
N ARG A 54 -3.13 -1.68 -4.82
CA ARG A 54 -2.75 -0.78 -5.93
C ARG A 54 -2.48 0.67 -5.50
N MET A 55 -2.92 1.06 -4.29
CA MET A 55 -2.69 2.39 -3.74
C MET A 55 -1.32 2.51 -3.07
N CYS A 56 -0.77 1.41 -2.58
CA CYS A 56 0.48 1.39 -1.83
C CYS A 56 1.64 0.71 -2.57
N GLU A 57 1.35 -0.25 -3.45
CA GLU A 57 2.34 -1.01 -4.21
C GLU A 57 2.72 -0.29 -5.51
N GLU A 58 3.93 -0.46 -6.01
CA GLU A 58 4.33 0.15 -7.30
C GLU A 58 3.86 -0.69 -8.50
N PRO A 59 3.45 -0.08 -9.63
CA PRO A 59 3.11 -0.84 -10.83
C PRO A 59 4.26 -1.72 -11.33
N ARG A 60 3.95 -2.97 -11.68
CA ARG A 60 4.98 -3.98 -11.96
C ARG A 60 5.50 -3.98 -13.40
N GLY A 61 5.16 -2.98 -14.22
CA GLY A 61 5.50 -2.98 -15.65
C GLY A 61 7.00 -3.11 -15.95
N GLY A 62 7.86 -2.44 -15.18
CA GLY A 62 9.31 -2.56 -15.31
C GLY A 62 9.81 -3.95 -14.92
N TRP A 63 9.35 -4.47 -13.78
CA TRP A 63 9.67 -5.82 -13.31
C TRP A 63 9.21 -6.91 -14.29
N LEU A 64 7.98 -6.80 -14.81
CA LEU A 64 7.44 -7.71 -15.82
C LEU A 64 8.26 -7.66 -17.11
N TRP A 65 8.71 -6.48 -17.54
CA TRP A 65 9.58 -6.36 -18.72
C TRP A 65 10.87 -7.19 -18.59
N GLU A 66 11.50 -7.19 -17.43
CA GLU A 66 12.69 -8.03 -17.17
C GLU A 66 12.38 -9.52 -17.29
N ILE A 67 11.22 -9.95 -16.79
CA ILE A 67 10.76 -11.35 -16.87
C ILE A 67 10.44 -11.74 -18.32
N ILE A 68 9.77 -10.88 -19.09
CA ILE A 68 9.49 -11.09 -20.52
C ILE A 68 10.80 -11.33 -21.29
N ASN A 69 11.83 -10.56 -20.98
CA ASN A 69 13.14 -10.67 -21.60
C ASN A 69 13.81 -12.00 -21.25
N ALA A 70 13.83 -12.34 -19.95
CA ALA A 70 14.43 -13.56 -19.46
C ALA A 70 13.75 -14.82 -20.03
N ALA A 71 12.42 -14.81 -20.13
CA ALA A 71 11.65 -15.92 -20.67
C ALA A 71 11.66 -15.98 -22.22
N GLY A 72 12.16 -14.94 -22.91
CA GLY A 72 12.16 -14.88 -24.37
C GLY A 72 10.78 -14.66 -25.00
N PHE A 73 9.79 -14.15 -24.26
CA PHE A 73 8.40 -14.01 -24.71
C PHE A 73 8.03 -12.64 -25.31
N ARG A 74 9.01 -11.81 -25.66
CA ARG A 74 8.77 -10.49 -26.30
C ARG A 74 7.79 -10.56 -27.47
N ASN A 75 8.04 -11.46 -28.42
CA ASN A 75 7.19 -11.57 -29.62
C ASN A 75 5.79 -12.12 -29.30
N ALA A 76 5.70 -13.05 -28.35
CA ALA A 76 4.43 -13.65 -27.95
C ALA A 76 3.50 -12.66 -27.24
N ILE A 77 4.07 -11.74 -26.44
CA ILE A 77 3.31 -10.78 -25.65
C ILE A 77 3.01 -9.50 -26.43
N ARG A 78 3.81 -9.17 -27.44
CA ARG A 78 3.69 -7.97 -28.28
C ARG A 78 2.27 -7.72 -28.79
N VAL A 79 1.69 -8.68 -29.51
CA VAL A 79 0.36 -8.51 -30.15
C VAL A 79 -0.77 -8.43 -29.13
N PRO A 80 -0.85 -9.32 -28.12
CA PRO A 80 -1.82 -9.17 -27.02
C PRO A 80 -1.76 -7.80 -26.33
N LEU A 81 -0.55 -7.29 -26.08
CA LEU A 81 -0.35 -5.99 -25.44
C LEU A 81 -0.85 -4.83 -26.31
N LEU A 82 -0.58 -4.87 -27.62
CA LEU A 82 -1.14 -3.89 -28.56
C LEU A 82 -2.66 -3.91 -28.56
N HIS A 83 -3.29 -5.08 -28.60
CA HIS A 83 -4.76 -5.16 -28.55
C HIS A 83 -5.33 -4.59 -27.26
N ALA A 84 -4.67 -4.81 -26.11
CA ALA A 84 -5.10 -4.25 -24.84
C ALA A 84 -5.00 -2.71 -24.81
N LEU A 85 -3.91 -2.15 -25.35
CA LEU A 85 -3.73 -0.69 -25.43
C LEU A 85 -4.68 0.01 -26.41
N HIS A 86 -5.13 -0.67 -27.47
CA HIS A 86 -6.15 -0.11 -28.36
C HIS A 86 -7.55 -0.15 -27.74
N ASN A 87 -7.81 -1.08 -26.82
CA ASN A 87 -9.10 -1.30 -26.17
C ASN A 87 -9.04 -0.98 -24.67
N LEU A 88 -8.31 0.09 -24.32
CA LEU A 88 -8.22 0.55 -22.94
C LEU A 88 -9.63 0.83 -22.40
N SER A 89 -9.96 0.14 -21.32
CA SER A 89 -11.29 0.17 -20.71
C SER A 89 -11.20 0.02 -19.20
N ASP A 90 -10.24 -0.78 -18.73
CA ASP A 90 -9.88 -0.88 -17.32
C ASP A 90 -8.70 0.07 -17.02
N PRO A 91 -8.95 1.16 -16.27
CA PRO A 91 -7.92 2.12 -15.96
C PRO A 91 -6.79 1.59 -15.06
N GLU A 92 -7.10 0.55 -14.27
CA GLU A 92 -6.15 -0.08 -13.35
C GLU A 92 -5.03 -0.79 -14.13
N ASN A 93 -5.41 -1.50 -15.20
CA ASN A 93 -4.45 -2.16 -16.09
C ASN A 93 -3.67 -1.15 -16.93
N ALA A 94 -4.29 -0.01 -17.27
CA ALA A 94 -3.77 0.95 -18.23
C ALA A 94 -2.36 1.44 -17.87
N ARG A 95 -2.07 1.75 -16.59
CA ARG A 95 -0.74 2.21 -16.16
C ARG A 95 0.33 1.17 -16.44
N GLN A 96 0.08 -0.09 -16.09
CA GLN A 96 1.01 -1.18 -16.36
C GLN A 96 1.21 -1.41 -17.87
N LEU A 97 0.13 -1.35 -18.64
CA LEU A 97 0.18 -1.50 -20.09
C LEU A 97 1.03 -0.39 -20.74
N CYS A 98 0.84 0.88 -20.32
CA CYS A 98 1.67 2.00 -20.77
C CYS A 98 3.14 1.78 -20.40
N LYS A 99 3.43 1.31 -19.18
CA LYS A 99 4.80 1.04 -18.75
C LYS A 99 5.47 -0.03 -19.62
N LEU A 100 4.77 -1.11 -19.96
CA LEU A 100 5.26 -2.12 -20.88
C LEU A 100 5.43 -1.56 -22.31
N ALA A 101 4.48 -0.75 -22.79
CA ALA A 101 4.59 -0.06 -24.08
C ALA A 101 5.85 0.80 -24.17
N GLN A 102 6.18 1.52 -23.09
CA GLN A 102 7.41 2.31 -22.98
C GLN A 102 8.65 1.45 -23.25
N HIS A 103 8.73 0.27 -22.65
CA HIS A 103 9.86 -0.62 -22.81
C HIS A 103 9.97 -1.23 -24.23
N TYR A 104 8.85 -1.58 -24.85
CA TYR A 104 8.85 -2.00 -26.27
C TYR A 104 9.29 -0.85 -27.18
N ALA A 105 8.79 0.36 -26.97
CA ALA A 105 9.15 1.54 -27.74
C ALA A 105 10.63 1.90 -27.59
N ALA A 106 11.18 1.81 -26.36
CA ALA A 106 12.60 1.99 -26.08
C ALA A 106 13.47 0.91 -26.75
N SER A 107 12.90 -0.27 -27.01
CA SER A 107 13.56 -1.36 -27.75
C SER A 107 13.46 -1.22 -29.28
N GLY A 108 12.91 -0.11 -29.78
CA GLY A 108 12.82 0.20 -31.21
C GLY A 108 11.46 -0.06 -31.85
N ASP A 109 10.43 -0.45 -31.09
CA ASP A 109 9.10 -0.69 -31.63
C ASP A 109 8.31 0.61 -31.85
N ALA A 110 8.30 1.08 -33.09
CA ALA A 110 7.62 2.33 -33.46
C ALA A 110 6.10 2.29 -33.20
N THR A 111 5.46 1.12 -33.31
CA THR A 111 4.01 1.01 -33.07
C THR A 111 3.66 1.35 -31.62
N PHE A 112 4.44 0.89 -30.64
CA PHE A 112 4.19 1.26 -29.24
C PHE A 112 4.52 2.71 -28.95
N ARG A 113 5.54 3.28 -29.62
CA ARG A 113 5.86 4.71 -29.50
C ARG A 113 4.67 5.55 -29.96
N ASP A 114 4.16 5.29 -31.16
CA ASP A 114 3.04 6.03 -31.74
C ASP A 114 1.78 5.90 -30.87
N LEU A 115 1.54 4.71 -30.32
CA LEU A 115 0.40 4.45 -29.44
C LEU A 115 0.52 5.19 -28.11
N LEU A 116 1.72 5.33 -27.53
CA LEU A 116 1.92 6.17 -26.33
C LEU A 116 1.61 7.64 -26.60
N TYR A 117 2.07 8.17 -27.74
CA TYR A 117 1.70 9.52 -28.18
C TYR A 117 0.18 9.65 -28.33
N GLN A 118 -0.48 8.65 -28.95
CA GLN A 118 -1.92 8.63 -29.11
C GLN A 118 -2.66 8.62 -27.76
N ILE A 119 -2.23 7.79 -26.80
CA ILE A 119 -2.87 7.71 -25.48
C ILE A 119 -2.77 9.06 -24.76
N VAL A 120 -1.58 9.66 -24.72
CA VAL A 120 -1.35 10.95 -24.04
C VAL A 120 -2.16 12.07 -24.68
N THR A 121 -2.33 12.06 -26.01
CA THR A 121 -3.03 13.12 -26.74
C THR A 121 -4.54 12.96 -26.77
N GLN A 122 -5.05 11.73 -26.91
CA GLN A 122 -6.48 11.46 -27.03
C GLN A 122 -7.17 11.21 -25.70
N LYS A 123 -6.42 10.82 -24.65
CA LYS A 123 -6.92 10.49 -23.32
C LYS A 123 -8.16 9.57 -23.38
N PRO A 124 -7.97 8.30 -23.79
CA PRO A 124 -9.08 7.40 -24.13
C PRO A 124 -9.95 6.97 -22.94
N LEU A 125 -9.58 7.32 -21.71
CA LEU A 125 -10.34 7.03 -20.49
C LEU A 125 -10.99 8.32 -19.98
N ALA A 126 -12.12 8.19 -19.28
CA ALA A 126 -12.83 9.34 -18.71
C ALA A 126 -11.93 10.11 -17.73
N ALA A 127 -12.01 11.44 -17.80
CA ALA A 127 -11.15 12.32 -16.99
C ALA A 127 -11.26 12.06 -15.49
N THR A 128 -12.44 11.67 -14.99
CA THR A 128 -12.65 11.37 -13.57
C THR A 128 -11.81 10.23 -13.02
N ASP A 129 -11.30 9.35 -13.90
CA ASP A 129 -10.71 8.10 -13.47
C ASP A 129 -9.18 8.19 -13.51
N TYR A 130 -8.56 8.59 -14.63
CA TYR A 130 -7.11 8.44 -14.84
C TYR A 130 -6.48 9.50 -15.77
N ASP A 131 -6.43 10.74 -15.31
CA ASP A 131 -6.06 11.91 -16.11
C ASP A 131 -4.60 12.02 -16.62
N PHE A 132 -3.69 11.18 -16.13
CA PHE A 132 -2.24 11.26 -16.40
C PHE A 132 -1.66 10.03 -17.10
N LEU A 133 -2.52 9.25 -17.76
CA LEU A 133 -2.12 7.98 -18.35
C LEU A 133 -1.07 8.15 -19.46
N GLY A 134 0.08 7.48 -19.30
CA GLY A 134 1.15 7.43 -20.31
C GLY A 134 2.08 8.63 -20.34
N GLU A 135 1.82 9.68 -19.56
CA GLU A 135 2.61 10.92 -19.57
C GLU A 135 4.03 10.69 -19.03
N SER A 136 4.14 10.00 -17.89
CA SER A 136 5.42 9.63 -17.28
C SER A 136 6.23 8.70 -18.18
N GLU A 137 5.57 7.74 -18.82
CA GLU A 137 6.19 6.82 -19.77
C GLU A 137 6.73 7.54 -20.99
N LEU A 138 5.94 8.45 -21.58
CA LEU A 138 6.34 9.21 -22.75
C LEU A 138 7.46 10.20 -22.42
N LEU A 139 7.41 10.86 -21.25
CA LEU A 139 8.47 11.69 -20.72
C LEU A 139 9.79 10.90 -20.60
N ALA A 140 9.75 9.73 -19.97
CA ALA A 140 10.93 8.90 -19.80
C ALA A 140 11.46 8.32 -21.13
N LEU A 141 10.62 8.14 -22.13
CA LEU A 141 11.01 7.67 -23.47
C LEU A 141 11.63 8.77 -24.34
N GLU A 142 11.06 9.98 -24.32
CA GLU A 142 11.32 11.04 -25.32
C GLU A 142 11.88 12.33 -24.71
N GLY A 143 12.10 12.38 -23.39
CA GLY A 143 12.64 13.54 -22.67
C GLY A 143 11.82 14.81 -22.92
N GLU A 144 12.48 15.88 -23.40
CA GLU A 144 11.84 17.17 -23.69
C GLU A 144 10.64 17.05 -24.64
N ARG A 145 10.72 16.18 -25.65
CA ARG A 145 9.62 15.97 -26.60
C ARG A 145 8.41 15.32 -25.93
N GLY A 146 8.64 14.37 -25.05
CA GLY A 146 7.58 13.71 -24.29
C GLY A 146 6.92 14.69 -23.32
N PHE A 147 7.73 15.49 -22.62
CA PHE A 147 7.27 16.59 -21.77
C PHE A 147 6.35 17.56 -22.52
N LEU A 148 6.80 18.10 -23.66
CA LEU A 148 6.02 19.06 -24.44
C LEU A 148 4.71 18.46 -24.94
N CYS A 149 4.70 17.17 -25.31
CA CYS A 149 3.47 16.48 -25.71
C CYS A 149 2.46 16.40 -24.55
N ALA A 150 2.91 15.98 -23.36
CA ALA A 150 2.06 15.87 -22.18
C ALA A 150 1.55 17.25 -21.71
N ALA A 151 2.46 18.24 -21.65
CA ALA A 151 2.11 19.62 -21.29
C ALA A 151 1.07 20.22 -22.25
N LYS A 152 1.23 19.99 -23.56
CA LYS A 152 0.27 20.45 -24.58
C LYS A 152 -1.10 19.79 -24.38
N SER A 153 -1.13 18.47 -24.16
CA SER A 153 -2.37 17.73 -23.93
C SER A 153 -3.14 18.26 -22.71
N ARG A 154 -2.44 18.49 -21.58
CA ARG A 154 -3.04 19.11 -20.38
C ARG A 154 -3.53 20.54 -20.66
N GLY A 155 -2.73 21.32 -21.38
CA GLY A 155 -3.10 22.67 -21.81
C GLY A 155 -4.40 22.75 -22.60
N ALA A 156 -4.65 21.79 -23.49
CA ALA A 156 -5.89 21.72 -24.25
C ALA A 156 -7.11 21.39 -23.36
N GLN A 157 -6.94 20.56 -22.32
CA GLN A 157 -8.04 20.19 -21.42
C GLN A 157 -8.49 21.33 -20.49
N LEU A 158 -7.57 22.23 -20.15
CA LEU A 158 -7.85 23.43 -19.35
C LEU A 158 -8.83 24.41 -20.03
N GLU A 159 -9.21 24.18 -21.30
CA GLU A 159 -10.35 24.90 -21.92
C GLU A 159 -11.71 24.48 -21.36
N GLN A 160 -11.85 23.22 -20.95
CA GLN A 160 -13.14 22.60 -20.66
C GLN A 160 -13.33 22.32 -19.17
N ILE A 161 -12.24 22.21 -18.41
CA ILE A 161 -12.24 21.83 -17.01
C ILE A 161 -11.39 22.83 -16.23
N ASP A 162 -12.01 23.51 -15.27
CA ASP A 162 -11.29 24.27 -14.24
C ASP A 162 -10.62 23.26 -13.30
N TRP A 163 -9.29 23.31 -13.22
CA TRP A 163 -8.50 22.17 -12.78
C TRP A 163 -8.02 22.33 -11.34
N ASP A 164 -8.61 21.55 -10.42
CA ASP A 164 -8.30 21.62 -8.98
C ASP A 164 -7.12 20.72 -8.54
N TRP A 165 -6.58 19.86 -9.41
CA TRP A 165 -5.53 18.90 -9.06
C TRP A 165 -4.13 19.37 -9.49
N PRO A 166 -3.07 19.15 -8.68
CA PRO A 166 -1.80 19.81 -8.94
C PRO A 166 -1.12 19.26 -10.20
N GLU A 167 -0.64 20.15 -11.08
CA GLU A 167 0.26 19.81 -12.20
C GLU A 167 1.62 19.26 -11.73
N GLU A 168 1.79 19.13 -10.41
CA GLU A 168 3.02 18.83 -9.69
C GLU A 168 3.63 17.48 -10.04
N SER A 169 2.86 16.44 -10.41
CA SER A 169 3.44 15.11 -10.72
C SER A 169 4.33 15.16 -11.95
N LEU A 170 3.78 15.58 -13.09
CA LEU A 170 4.51 15.72 -14.37
C LEU A 170 5.66 16.72 -14.25
N LEU A 171 5.45 17.86 -13.59
CA LEU A 171 6.48 18.88 -13.43
C LEU A 171 7.61 18.44 -12.48
N ARG A 172 7.31 17.68 -11.42
CA ARG A 172 8.32 17.09 -10.55
C ARG A 172 9.16 16.07 -11.30
N GLU A 173 8.52 15.12 -11.99
CA GLU A 173 9.21 14.09 -12.78
C GLU A 173 10.04 14.70 -13.91
N ALA A 174 9.48 15.66 -14.64
CA ALA A 174 10.24 16.39 -15.66
C ALA A 174 11.37 17.21 -15.02
N GLY A 175 11.15 17.82 -13.85
CA GLY A 175 12.18 18.57 -13.13
C GLY A 175 13.38 17.70 -12.74
N GLU A 176 13.13 16.45 -12.35
CA GLU A 176 14.16 15.46 -12.05
C GLU A 176 14.91 15.00 -13.31
N LEU A 177 14.20 14.84 -14.45
CA LEU A 177 14.77 14.30 -15.68
C LEU A 177 15.48 15.34 -16.57
N ILE A 178 14.83 16.49 -16.81
CA ILE A 178 15.30 17.54 -17.75
C ILE A 178 15.66 18.85 -17.05
N GLY A 179 15.29 19.03 -15.78
CA GLY A 179 15.63 20.22 -14.98
C GLY A 179 14.58 21.33 -15.04
N GLU A 180 14.27 21.93 -13.89
CA GLU A 180 13.25 22.99 -13.78
C GLU A 180 13.57 24.24 -14.62
N THR A 181 14.84 24.66 -14.67
CA THR A 181 15.28 25.79 -15.51
C THR A 181 14.97 25.52 -16.97
N ARG A 182 15.24 24.30 -17.44
CA ARG A 182 15.00 23.90 -18.83
C ARG A 182 13.51 23.85 -19.16
N ILE A 183 12.68 23.37 -18.24
CA ILE A 183 11.21 23.41 -18.38
C ILE A 183 10.73 24.84 -18.59
N ARG A 184 11.24 25.80 -17.80
CA ARG A 184 10.86 27.22 -17.94
C ARG A 184 11.29 27.80 -19.27
N GLU A 185 12.47 27.47 -19.77
CA GLU A 185 12.94 27.89 -21.11
C GLU A 185 12.02 27.34 -22.21
N LEU A 186 11.67 26.05 -22.14
CA LEU A 186 10.82 25.39 -23.13
C LEU A 186 9.42 25.99 -23.17
N LEU A 187 8.82 26.28 -22.01
CA LEU A 187 7.47 26.83 -21.94
C LEU A 187 7.42 28.35 -22.18
N SER A 188 8.43 29.12 -21.80
CA SER A 188 8.44 30.58 -22.02
C SER A 188 8.72 30.99 -23.47
N SER A 189 9.28 30.08 -24.28
CA SER A 189 9.63 30.35 -25.68
C SER A 189 8.58 29.86 -26.69
N THR A 190 7.51 29.21 -26.22
CA THR A 190 6.48 28.67 -27.11
C THR A 190 5.46 29.73 -27.57
N SER A 191 4.94 29.54 -28.78
CA SER A 191 3.77 30.30 -29.27
C SER A 191 2.50 29.45 -29.33
N ASP A 192 2.58 28.20 -28.86
CA ASP A 192 1.46 27.27 -28.87
C ASP A 192 0.46 27.63 -27.75
N PRO A 193 -0.83 27.84 -28.08
CA PRO A 193 -1.82 28.33 -27.12
C PRO A 193 -2.08 27.36 -25.97
N ASP A 194 -2.01 26.05 -26.23
CA ASP A 194 -2.27 25.04 -25.20
C ASP A 194 -1.09 24.99 -24.22
N LEU A 195 0.15 25.01 -24.73
CA LEU A 195 1.34 25.07 -23.88
C LEU A 195 1.40 26.36 -23.05
N ASN A 196 0.97 27.49 -23.63
CA ASN A 196 0.87 28.74 -22.89
C ASN A 196 -0.15 28.65 -21.76
N ARG A 197 -1.33 28.06 -22.01
CA ARG A 197 -2.36 27.85 -20.98
C ARG A 197 -1.87 26.96 -19.84
N PHE A 198 -1.19 25.86 -20.18
CA PHE A 198 -0.53 25.01 -19.19
C PHE A 198 0.50 25.79 -18.38
N PHE A 199 1.34 26.60 -19.03
CA PHE A 199 2.35 27.40 -18.34
C PHE A 199 1.75 28.46 -17.41
N GLU A 200 0.69 29.12 -17.82
CA GLU A 200 -0.04 30.11 -17.02
C GLU A 200 -0.68 29.46 -15.78
N SER A 201 -1.33 28.31 -15.97
CA SER A 201 -1.88 27.50 -14.88
C SER A 201 -0.79 27.12 -13.87
N TRP A 202 0.35 26.60 -14.35
CA TRP A 202 1.48 26.27 -13.47
C TRP A 202 1.95 27.48 -12.65
N GLN A 203 2.11 28.64 -13.29
CA GLN A 203 2.51 29.88 -12.61
C GLN A 203 1.48 30.35 -11.59
N GLN A 204 0.18 30.21 -11.89
CA GLN A 204 -0.89 30.49 -10.95
C GLN A 204 -0.82 29.54 -9.74
N GLN A 205 -0.68 28.24 -9.96
CA GLN A 205 -0.57 27.25 -8.88
C GLN A 205 0.64 27.52 -7.96
N ILE A 206 1.79 27.93 -8.51
CA ILE A 206 2.94 28.33 -7.69
C ILE A 206 2.59 29.53 -6.80
N ARG A 207 1.94 30.56 -7.35
CA ARG A 207 1.53 31.76 -6.60
C ARG A 207 0.53 31.41 -5.51
N GLU A 208 -0.53 30.68 -5.85
CA GLU A 208 -1.52 30.21 -4.89
C GLU A 208 -0.90 29.33 -3.80
N ARG A 209 0.05 28.45 -4.14
CA ARG A 209 0.73 27.61 -3.15
C ARG A 209 1.61 28.45 -2.21
N ALA A 210 2.29 29.47 -2.72
CA ALA A 210 3.05 30.40 -1.90
C ALA A 210 2.12 31.17 -0.94
N GLU A 211 0.97 31.64 -1.42
CA GLU A 211 -0.06 32.31 -0.62
C GLU A 211 -0.69 31.37 0.41
N ARG A 212 -1.09 30.16 0.01
CA ARG A 212 -1.62 29.11 0.89
C ARG A 212 -0.57 28.69 1.93
N LYS A 213 0.72 28.63 1.60
CA LYS A 213 1.80 28.38 2.58
C LYS A 213 1.90 29.52 3.59
N GLN A 214 1.86 30.78 3.14
CA GLN A 214 1.88 31.95 4.04
C GLN A 214 0.62 32.01 4.92
N GLN A 215 -0.56 31.72 4.36
CA GLN A 215 -1.82 31.64 5.09
C GLN A 215 -1.83 30.47 6.07
N LYS A 216 -1.40 29.27 5.66
CA LYS A 216 -1.24 28.10 6.55
C LYS A 216 -0.23 28.37 7.65
N GLN A 217 0.87 29.08 7.42
CA GLN A 217 1.78 29.49 8.49
C GLN A 217 1.12 30.47 9.47
N ARG A 218 0.32 31.43 8.98
CA ARG A 218 -0.47 32.34 9.83
C ARG A 218 -1.57 31.62 10.60
N HIS A 219 -2.29 30.70 9.96
CA HIS A 219 -3.32 29.86 10.54
C HIS A 219 -2.74 28.83 11.51
N HIS A 220 -1.61 28.21 11.22
CA HIS A 220 -0.93 27.26 12.12
C HIS A 220 -0.39 27.98 13.36
N LYS A 221 0.01 29.25 13.24
CA LYS A 221 0.38 30.11 14.38
C LYS A 221 -0.84 30.57 15.19
N LYS A 222 -2.02 30.66 14.57
CA LYS A 222 -3.32 30.96 15.20
C LYS A 222 -3.98 29.71 15.80
N GLN A 223 -3.86 28.55 15.14
CA GLN A 223 -4.28 27.23 15.60
C GLN A 223 -3.36 26.68 16.67
N GLN A 224 -2.04 26.93 16.66
CA GLN A 224 -1.22 26.64 17.85
C GLN A 224 -1.64 27.48 19.05
N ARG A 225 -2.20 28.68 18.83
CA ARG A 225 -2.80 29.52 19.88
C ARG A 225 -4.22 29.08 20.28
N GLN A 226 -4.95 28.36 19.42
CA GLN A 226 -6.31 27.83 19.68
C GLN A 226 -6.32 26.32 20.04
N GLN A 227 -5.25 25.56 19.76
CA GLN A 227 -5.03 24.19 20.26
C GLN A 227 -4.56 24.20 21.72
N THR A 228 -4.31 25.40 22.25
CA THR A 228 -4.35 25.67 23.69
C THR A 228 -5.78 25.76 24.25
N GLU A 229 -6.83 25.62 23.42
CA GLU A 229 -8.15 25.18 23.87
C GLU A 229 -8.18 23.65 23.71
N GLU A 230 -7.89 22.94 24.80
CA GLU A 230 -8.02 21.48 24.88
C GLU A 230 -9.44 21.10 24.44
N THR A 231 -9.57 20.27 23.39
CA THR A 231 -10.84 19.57 23.16
C THR A 231 -11.10 18.74 24.40
N SER A 232 -12.11 19.11 25.17
CA SER A 232 -12.33 18.55 26.50
C SER A 232 -12.89 17.13 26.39
N VAL A 233 -12.73 16.34 27.45
CA VAL A 233 -13.31 15.00 27.51
C VAL A 233 -14.83 15.03 27.43
N GLU A 234 -15.49 16.10 27.90
CA GLU A 234 -16.95 16.27 27.79
C GLU A 234 -17.40 16.31 26.32
N THR A 235 -16.63 16.99 25.45
CA THR A 235 -16.92 17.04 24.00
C THR A 235 -16.82 15.64 23.38
N VAL A 236 -15.85 14.83 23.83
CA VAL A 236 -15.69 13.44 23.40
C VAL A 236 -16.89 12.59 23.82
N LEU A 237 -17.37 12.75 25.07
CA LEU A 237 -18.53 12.02 25.57
C LEU A 237 -19.81 12.42 24.83
N GLU A 238 -20.04 13.70 24.62
CA GLU A 238 -21.21 14.20 23.86
C GLU A 238 -21.23 13.64 22.43
N ALA A 239 -20.08 13.67 21.74
CA ALA A 239 -19.95 13.10 20.41
C ALA A 239 -20.20 11.58 20.43
N ALA A 240 -19.69 10.86 21.42
CA ALA A 240 -19.94 9.42 21.55
C ALA A 240 -21.43 9.08 21.71
N LEU A 241 -22.22 9.97 22.32
CA LEU A 241 -23.67 9.82 22.52
C LEU A 241 -24.50 10.19 21.28
N GLY A 242 -24.11 11.24 20.54
CA GLY A 242 -24.97 11.88 19.54
C GLY A 242 -24.56 11.68 18.08
N GLU A 243 -23.32 11.28 17.81
CA GLU A 243 -22.77 11.25 16.46
C GLU A 243 -22.40 9.82 16.01
N THR A 244 -22.70 9.51 14.75
CA THR A 244 -22.38 8.20 14.16
C THR A 244 -20.93 8.10 13.66
N ASN A 245 -20.28 9.23 13.33
CA ASN A 245 -18.96 9.26 12.66
C ASN A 245 -17.91 10.16 13.35
N CYS A 246 -17.50 9.80 14.57
CA CYS A 246 -16.49 10.57 15.32
C CYS A 246 -15.05 10.05 15.12
N HIS A 247 -14.55 10.00 13.89
CA HIS A 247 -13.19 9.49 13.62
C HIS A 247 -12.08 10.31 14.30
N TRP A 248 -12.34 11.59 14.60
CA TRP A 248 -11.42 12.49 15.29
C TRP A 248 -11.13 12.05 16.74
N ILE A 249 -12.05 11.34 17.39
CA ILE A 249 -11.90 10.83 18.77
C ILE A 249 -10.69 9.90 18.87
N ARG A 250 -10.41 9.11 17.83
CA ARG A 250 -9.19 8.26 17.76
C ARG A 250 -7.92 9.09 17.89
N ARG A 251 -7.85 10.25 17.24
CA ARG A 251 -6.69 11.14 17.29
C ARG A 251 -6.59 11.82 18.66
N TRP A 252 -7.72 12.23 19.20
CA TRP A 252 -7.79 12.79 20.55
C TRP A 252 -7.25 11.81 21.61
N GLY A 253 -7.66 10.54 21.56
CA GLY A 253 -7.22 9.51 22.52
C GLY A 253 -5.70 9.26 22.54
N ILE A 254 -5.00 9.52 21.43
CA ILE A 254 -3.52 9.46 21.39
C ILE A 254 -2.92 10.56 22.28
N GLN A 255 -3.52 11.74 22.29
CA GLN A 255 -3.01 12.96 22.93
C GLN A 255 -3.53 13.16 24.36
N ALA A 256 -4.70 12.59 24.67
CA ALA A 256 -5.36 12.71 25.96
C ALA A 256 -4.45 12.29 27.14
N ASN A 257 -4.59 13.02 28.24
CA ASN A 257 -3.88 12.71 29.47
C ASN A 257 -4.58 11.56 30.24
N PRO A 258 -3.90 10.90 31.19
CA PRO A 258 -4.49 9.76 31.91
C PRO A 258 -5.80 10.06 32.64
N ALA A 259 -6.00 11.27 33.17
CA ALA A 259 -7.23 11.63 33.88
C ALA A 259 -8.44 11.71 32.94
N GLU A 260 -8.25 12.28 31.76
CA GLU A 260 -9.29 12.32 30.71
C GLU A 260 -9.62 10.91 30.19
N LEU A 261 -8.62 10.06 30.01
CA LEU A 261 -8.82 8.68 29.60
C LEU A 261 -9.61 7.87 30.65
N ASN A 262 -9.40 8.13 31.94
CA ASN A 262 -10.18 7.51 33.01
C ASN A 262 -11.67 7.90 32.94
N VAL A 263 -11.98 9.15 32.61
CA VAL A 263 -13.38 9.58 32.42
C VAL A 263 -14.04 8.82 31.26
N VAL A 264 -13.32 8.59 30.15
CA VAL A 264 -13.82 7.76 29.04
C VAL A 264 -14.00 6.30 29.47
N ILE A 265 -13.09 5.74 30.27
CA ILE A 265 -13.23 4.38 30.82
C ILE A 265 -14.49 4.27 31.68
N GLU A 266 -14.74 5.23 32.57
CA GLU A 266 -15.94 5.20 33.43
C GLU A 266 -17.23 5.31 32.60
N ALA A 267 -17.21 6.09 31.52
CA ALA A 267 -18.33 6.12 30.56
C ALA A 267 -18.49 4.80 29.81
N LEU A 268 -17.38 4.14 29.43
CA LEU A 268 -17.39 2.82 28.79
C LEU A 268 -17.98 1.77 29.74
N LYS A 269 -17.60 1.80 31.02
CA LYS A 269 -18.13 0.93 32.09
C LYS A 269 -19.61 1.20 32.39
N SER A 270 -20.09 2.42 32.19
CA SER A 270 -21.47 2.77 32.54
C SER A 270 -22.45 2.57 31.39
N SER A 271 -21.97 2.29 30.18
CA SER A 271 -22.80 2.18 28.97
C SER A 271 -23.02 0.73 28.56
N GLU A 272 -24.24 0.43 28.13
CA GLU A 272 -24.61 -0.86 27.51
C GLU A 272 -25.04 -0.70 26.04
N ALA A 273 -25.10 0.54 25.53
CA ALA A 273 -25.58 0.82 24.20
C ALA A 273 -24.47 0.58 23.15
N PRO A 274 -24.66 -0.33 22.18
CA PRO A 274 -23.59 -0.71 21.24
C PRO A 274 -22.99 0.46 20.46
N ALA A 275 -23.81 1.41 20.00
CA ALA A 275 -23.35 2.59 19.27
C ALA A 275 -22.42 3.49 20.12
N ILE A 276 -22.73 3.65 21.41
CA ILE A 276 -21.93 4.44 22.34
C ILE A 276 -20.61 3.71 22.63
N LEU A 277 -20.68 2.41 22.94
CA LEU A 277 -19.49 1.56 23.18
C LEU A 277 -18.52 1.61 21.99
N LEU A 278 -19.04 1.48 20.77
CA LEU A 278 -18.26 1.54 19.53
C LEU A 278 -17.50 2.87 19.42
N ASN A 279 -18.15 4.00 19.71
CA ASN A 279 -17.52 5.32 19.69
C ASN A 279 -16.46 5.48 20.78
N LEU A 280 -16.75 5.04 22.01
CA LEU A 280 -15.81 5.13 23.13
C LEU A 280 -14.56 4.26 22.89
N LEU A 281 -14.70 3.06 22.31
CA LEU A 281 -13.57 2.19 21.95
C LEU A 281 -12.65 2.80 20.88
N LYS A 282 -13.10 3.77 20.07
CA LYS A 282 -12.23 4.47 19.11
C LYS A 282 -11.11 5.24 19.82
N VAL A 283 -11.32 5.71 21.05
CA VAL A 283 -10.31 6.40 21.89
C VAL A 283 -9.09 5.49 22.09
N PHE A 284 -9.32 4.20 22.31
CA PHE A 284 -8.29 3.21 22.66
C PHE A 284 -7.75 2.43 21.45
N SER A 285 -8.06 2.84 20.22
CA SER A 285 -7.63 2.10 19.02
C SER A 285 -6.11 2.10 18.79
N ASN A 286 -5.38 3.06 19.37
CA ASN A 286 -3.92 3.17 19.24
C ASN A 286 -3.22 3.33 20.60
N ARG A 287 -3.92 3.06 21.71
CA ARG A 287 -3.42 3.31 23.06
C ARG A 287 -4.06 2.34 24.05
N ALA A 288 -3.26 1.85 24.99
CA ALA A 288 -3.74 1.05 26.11
C ALA A 288 -4.74 1.83 26.97
N LEU A 289 -5.63 1.10 27.64
CA LEU A 289 -6.43 1.65 28.72
C LEU A 289 -5.50 2.01 29.89
N PRO A 290 -5.68 3.16 30.57
CA PRO A 290 -4.99 3.46 31.82
C PRO A 290 -5.11 2.35 32.88
N GLU A 291 -6.30 1.77 33.01
CA GLU A 291 -6.61 0.62 33.86
C GLU A 291 -7.33 -0.43 33.00
N PHE A 292 -6.84 -1.67 33.02
CA PHE A 292 -7.44 -2.74 32.22
C PHE A 292 -8.84 -3.10 32.74
N ASP A 293 -9.80 -3.19 31.82
CA ASP A 293 -11.17 -3.62 32.08
C ASP A 293 -11.43 -4.96 31.38
N SER A 294 -11.72 -6.00 32.16
CA SER A 294 -11.95 -7.36 31.67
C SER A 294 -13.19 -7.48 30.79
N ARG A 295 -14.15 -6.53 30.87
CA ARG A 295 -15.29 -6.46 29.95
C ARG A 295 -14.86 -6.32 28.50
N LEU A 296 -13.67 -5.81 28.23
CA LEU A 296 -13.15 -5.72 26.86
C LEU A 296 -12.98 -7.10 26.22
N ILE A 297 -12.71 -8.15 27.03
CA ILE A 297 -12.68 -9.54 26.57
C ILE A 297 -14.10 -10.01 26.20
N GLU A 298 -15.10 -9.66 27.00
CA GLU A 298 -16.51 -10.01 26.72
C GLU A 298 -16.99 -9.34 25.41
N LEU A 299 -16.61 -8.07 25.19
CA LEU A 299 -16.93 -7.33 23.97
C LEU A 299 -16.31 -7.96 22.71
N CYS A 300 -15.19 -8.68 22.83
CA CYS A 300 -14.60 -9.44 21.72
C CYS A 300 -15.46 -10.63 21.27
N GLN A 301 -16.51 -10.96 22.01
CA GLN A 301 -17.48 -12.02 21.71
C GLN A 301 -18.89 -11.46 21.39
N HIS A 302 -19.01 -10.14 21.27
CA HIS A 302 -20.29 -9.48 21.01
C HIS A 302 -20.84 -9.82 19.61
N PRO A 303 -22.17 -9.99 19.43
CA PRO A 303 -22.77 -10.36 18.14
C PRO A 303 -22.72 -9.27 17.06
N ASP A 304 -22.58 -8.00 17.46
CA ASP A 304 -22.34 -6.88 16.52
C ASP A 304 -20.89 -6.94 15.98
N PRO A 305 -20.68 -7.18 14.67
CA PRO A 305 -19.35 -7.37 14.10
C PRO A 305 -18.45 -6.14 14.20
N GLU A 306 -18.99 -4.92 14.09
CA GLU A 306 -18.17 -3.70 14.17
C GLU A 306 -17.77 -3.43 15.63
N LEU A 307 -18.67 -3.64 16.58
CA LEU A 307 -18.32 -3.54 18.01
C LEU A 307 -17.28 -4.59 18.40
N GLN A 308 -17.49 -5.85 17.99
CA GLN A 308 -16.53 -6.93 18.18
C GLN A 308 -15.16 -6.55 17.63
N ARG A 309 -15.09 -6.10 16.37
CA ARG A 309 -13.85 -5.69 15.72
C ARG A 309 -13.14 -4.58 16.49
N ARG A 310 -13.87 -3.56 16.95
CA ARG A 310 -13.29 -2.46 17.74
C ARG A 310 -12.78 -2.93 19.10
N ALA A 311 -13.47 -3.88 19.73
CA ALA A 311 -13.03 -4.48 20.97
C ALA A 311 -11.70 -5.22 20.79
N TRP A 312 -11.54 -6.03 19.73
CA TRP A 312 -10.27 -6.70 19.40
C TRP A 312 -9.12 -5.71 19.21
N VAL A 313 -9.35 -4.64 18.43
CA VAL A 313 -8.34 -3.60 18.18
C VAL A 313 -7.93 -2.89 19.49
N ALA A 314 -8.89 -2.54 20.34
CA ALA A 314 -8.60 -1.95 21.64
C ALA A 314 -7.86 -2.94 22.56
N LEU A 315 -8.29 -4.21 22.60
CA LEU A 315 -7.70 -5.26 23.44
C LEU A 315 -6.23 -5.50 23.10
N ALA A 316 -5.88 -5.51 21.81
CA ALA A 316 -4.51 -5.70 21.33
C ALA A 316 -3.52 -4.62 21.80
N ASN A 317 -4.01 -3.44 22.18
CA ASN A 317 -3.18 -2.36 22.72
C ASN A 317 -2.82 -2.53 24.20
N ASN A 318 -3.39 -3.52 24.90
CA ASN A 318 -3.21 -3.73 26.33
C ASN A 318 -2.29 -4.93 26.62
N SER A 319 -1.61 -4.90 27.76
CA SER A 319 -0.82 -6.02 28.29
C SER A 319 -1.39 -6.44 29.64
N HIS A 320 -1.92 -7.65 29.74
CA HIS A 320 -2.55 -8.16 30.97
C HIS A 320 -2.61 -9.70 30.98
N PRO A 321 -2.42 -10.37 32.13
CA PRO A 321 -2.51 -11.84 32.23
C PRO A 321 -3.83 -12.42 31.72
N GLU A 322 -4.97 -11.76 31.93
CA GLU A 322 -6.26 -12.23 31.43
C GLU A 322 -6.36 -12.18 29.90
N ILE A 323 -5.76 -11.18 29.25
CA ILE A 323 -5.70 -11.10 27.78
C ILE A 323 -4.88 -12.27 27.26
N ARG A 324 -3.78 -12.58 27.95
CA ARG A 324 -2.92 -13.70 27.61
C ARG A 324 -3.66 -15.03 27.72
N GLU A 325 -4.38 -15.26 28.81
CA GLU A 325 -5.21 -16.46 28.99
C GLU A 325 -6.31 -16.56 27.92
N PHE A 326 -6.97 -15.45 27.63
CA PHE A 326 -7.96 -15.36 26.56
C PHE A 326 -7.36 -15.69 25.19
N ALA A 327 -6.23 -15.08 24.82
CA ALA A 327 -5.55 -15.34 23.55
C ALA A 327 -5.11 -16.80 23.42
N ASN A 328 -4.60 -17.40 24.50
CA ASN A 328 -4.23 -18.81 24.54
C ASN A 328 -5.43 -19.75 24.38
N ARG A 329 -6.58 -19.39 24.97
CA ARG A 329 -7.82 -20.15 24.80
C ARG A 329 -8.29 -20.08 23.35
N GLN A 330 -8.30 -18.88 22.77
CA GLN A 330 -8.70 -18.68 21.38
C GLN A 330 -7.81 -19.49 20.43
N LEU A 331 -6.48 -19.51 20.60
CA LEU A 331 -5.58 -20.35 19.77
C LEU A 331 -6.02 -21.82 19.65
N ASN A 332 -6.68 -22.38 20.67
CA ASN A 332 -7.14 -23.77 20.69
C ASN A 332 -8.58 -23.95 20.20
N GLU A 333 -9.42 -22.91 20.29
CA GLU A 333 -10.86 -22.98 20.06
C GLU A 333 -11.26 -22.38 18.71
N ASN A 334 -10.82 -21.16 18.43
CA ASN A 334 -11.23 -20.34 17.28
C ASN A 334 -10.07 -19.48 16.77
N HIS A 335 -9.99 -19.25 15.45
CA HIS A 335 -8.96 -18.39 14.86
C HIS A 335 -9.56 -17.12 14.23
N PRO A 336 -10.10 -16.19 15.03
CA PRO A 336 -10.55 -14.91 14.49
C PRO A 336 -9.36 -14.16 13.89
N VAL A 337 -9.64 -13.36 12.85
CA VAL A 337 -8.62 -12.64 12.06
C VAL A 337 -7.67 -11.82 12.94
N TYR A 338 -8.19 -11.22 14.02
CA TYR A 338 -7.44 -10.36 14.94
C TYR A 338 -6.72 -11.09 16.08
N LEU A 339 -6.78 -12.42 16.14
CA LEU A 339 -6.22 -13.18 17.26
C LEU A 339 -4.73 -12.90 17.48
N PHE A 340 -3.95 -12.90 16.40
CA PHE A 340 -2.51 -12.75 16.47
C PHE A 340 -2.08 -11.37 16.99
N SER A 341 -2.89 -10.32 16.77
CA SER A 341 -2.63 -8.99 17.33
C SER A 341 -2.53 -8.96 18.86
N LEU A 342 -3.22 -9.86 19.58
CA LEU A 342 -3.13 -9.92 21.04
C LEU A 342 -1.74 -10.30 21.55
N PHE A 343 -0.97 -11.02 20.74
CA PHE A 343 0.39 -11.44 21.10
C PHE A 343 1.41 -10.33 20.91
N ILE A 344 1.07 -9.20 20.26
CA ILE A 344 2.04 -8.10 20.04
C ILE A 344 2.61 -7.62 21.38
N ARG A 345 1.75 -7.44 22.38
CA ARG A 345 2.11 -6.95 23.73
C ARG A 345 2.01 -8.01 24.83
N ASN A 346 1.61 -9.23 24.48
CA ASN A 346 1.42 -10.35 25.42
C ASN A 346 2.21 -11.61 25.00
N TYR A 347 3.24 -11.43 24.17
CA TYR A 347 4.15 -12.49 23.77
C TYR A 347 4.93 -13.04 24.96
N GLN A 348 5.18 -14.35 24.97
CA GLN A 348 6.10 -15.01 25.88
C GLN A 348 7.03 -15.95 25.10
N PRO A 349 8.25 -16.24 25.62
CA PRO A 349 9.16 -17.19 24.97
C PRO A 349 8.48 -18.53 24.66
N GLY A 350 8.65 -19.01 23.43
CA GLY A 350 8.02 -20.23 22.92
C GLY A 350 6.70 -20.01 22.18
N ASP A 351 6.17 -18.79 22.16
CA ASP A 351 4.96 -18.49 21.39
C ASP A 351 5.18 -18.58 19.89
N ASP A 352 6.37 -18.29 19.37
CA ASP A 352 6.74 -18.49 17.97
C ASP A 352 6.27 -19.87 17.43
N ASN A 353 6.57 -20.95 18.15
CA ASN A 353 6.15 -22.30 17.79
C ASN A 353 4.63 -22.52 17.92
N ARG A 354 4.01 -21.92 18.94
CA ARG A 354 2.56 -22.07 19.18
C ARG A 354 1.73 -21.33 18.14
N LEU A 355 2.13 -20.10 17.81
CA LEU A 355 1.52 -19.28 16.77
C LEU A 355 1.68 -19.97 15.41
N LEU A 356 2.87 -20.50 15.11
CA LEU A 356 3.09 -21.26 13.87
C LEU A 356 2.24 -22.53 13.80
N ALA A 357 2.08 -23.26 14.92
CA ALA A 357 1.27 -24.48 14.97
C ALA A 357 -0.24 -24.19 14.83
N ALA A 358 -0.71 -23.07 15.37
CA ALA A 358 -2.12 -22.65 15.28
C ALA A 358 -2.47 -21.97 13.96
N LEU A 359 -1.47 -21.48 13.21
CA LEU A 359 -1.69 -20.69 12.00
C LEU A 359 -2.45 -21.47 10.92
N THR A 360 -3.69 -21.06 10.70
CA THR A 360 -4.48 -21.47 9.54
C THR A 360 -4.76 -20.23 8.71
N LEU A 361 -4.31 -20.25 7.45
CA LEU A 361 -4.55 -19.13 6.55
C LEU A 361 -6.02 -19.13 6.11
N PRO A 362 -6.72 -17.99 6.20
CA PRO A 362 -8.06 -17.85 5.67
C PRO A 362 -8.06 -17.92 4.14
N HIS A 363 -9.25 -18.01 3.54
CA HIS A 363 -9.41 -18.00 2.09
C HIS A 363 -9.44 -16.59 1.50
N ASP A 364 -9.92 -15.61 2.26
CA ASP A 364 -10.01 -14.23 1.83
C ASP A 364 -8.63 -13.56 1.87
N VAL A 365 -8.27 -12.85 0.79
CA VAL A 365 -6.93 -12.26 0.62
C VAL A 365 -6.69 -11.12 1.61
N TRP A 366 -7.73 -10.35 1.94
CA TRP A 366 -7.62 -9.28 2.92
C TRP A 366 -7.43 -9.85 4.34
N GLU A 367 -8.13 -10.94 4.68
CA GLU A 367 -7.91 -11.62 5.95
C GLU A 367 -6.50 -12.23 6.04
N ILE A 368 -5.97 -12.80 4.95
CA ILE A 368 -4.58 -13.28 4.89
C ILE A 368 -3.61 -12.12 5.18
N HIS A 369 -3.82 -10.97 4.54
CA HIS A 369 -3.00 -9.77 4.75
C HIS A 369 -3.07 -9.31 6.21
N SER A 370 -4.26 -9.29 6.83
CA SER A 370 -4.43 -8.91 8.23
C SER A 370 -3.71 -9.86 9.18
N VAL A 371 -3.93 -11.18 9.06
CA VAL A 371 -3.33 -12.20 9.92
C VAL A 371 -1.80 -12.19 9.83
N LEU A 372 -1.26 -12.16 8.60
CA LEU A 372 0.19 -12.15 8.40
C LEU A 372 0.81 -10.80 8.79
N GLY A 373 0.07 -9.70 8.61
CA GLY A 373 0.46 -8.38 9.10
C GLY A 373 0.59 -8.35 10.63
N ASP A 374 -0.38 -8.89 11.35
CA ASP A 374 -0.32 -9.01 12.82
C ASP A 374 0.91 -9.81 13.26
N LEU A 375 1.20 -10.94 12.59
CA LEU A 375 2.39 -11.76 12.89
C LEU A 375 3.70 -11.02 12.63
N VAL A 376 3.79 -10.18 11.59
CA VAL A 376 4.95 -9.30 11.39
C VAL A 376 5.13 -8.37 12.59
N GLU A 377 4.05 -7.76 13.07
CA GLU A 377 4.10 -6.83 14.20
C GLU A 377 4.44 -7.55 15.51
N VAL A 378 3.95 -8.78 15.73
CA VAL A 378 4.35 -9.63 16.86
C VAL A 378 5.87 -9.85 16.86
N LEU A 379 6.45 -10.27 15.73
CA LEU A 379 7.89 -10.54 15.62
C LEU A 379 8.74 -9.26 15.72
N ARG A 380 8.21 -8.12 15.23
CA ARG A 380 8.87 -6.82 15.29
C ARG A 380 8.96 -6.29 16.72
N GLU A 381 7.87 -6.33 17.47
CA GLU A 381 7.80 -5.84 18.86
C GLU A 381 8.45 -6.80 19.86
N ASN A 382 8.76 -8.05 19.46
CA ASN A 382 9.38 -9.06 20.32
C ASN A 382 10.71 -9.57 19.74
N PRO A 383 11.83 -8.81 19.88
CA PRO A 383 13.10 -9.14 19.23
C PRO A 383 13.76 -10.45 19.66
N MET A 384 13.37 -10.98 20.82
CA MET A 384 13.87 -12.25 21.35
C MET A 384 13.12 -13.47 20.77
N ALA A 385 12.06 -13.27 19.99
CA ALA A 385 11.37 -14.34 19.30
C ALA A 385 12.27 -15.00 18.24
N ASP A 386 12.14 -16.31 18.04
CA ASP A 386 12.65 -16.94 16.83
C ASP A 386 11.79 -16.49 15.65
N ARG A 387 12.35 -15.62 14.80
CA ARG A 387 11.64 -15.05 13.66
C ARG A 387 11.70 -15.95 12.45
N SER A 388 12.60 -16.95 12.42
CA SER A 388 12.99 -17.66 11.20
C SER A 388 11.79 -18.28 10.48
N ARG A 389 11.08 -19.20 11.13
CA ARG A 389 10.01 -19.98 10.50
C ARG A 389 8.79 -19.12 10.16
N LEU A 390 8.32 -18.31 11.10
CA LEU A 390 7.15 -17.46 10.89
C LEU A 390 7.42 -16.39 9.81
N ALA A 391 8.59 -15.75 9.80
CA ALA A 391 8.93 -14.78 8.76
C ALA A 391 9.02 -15.45 7.37
N MET A 392 9.53 -16.67 7.26
CA MET A 392 9.51 -17.41 5.99
C MET A 392 8.08 -17.74 5.51
N VAL A 393 7.18 -18.09 6.44
CA VAL A 393 5.75 -18.28 6.11
C VAL A 393 5.13 -16.97 5.64
N ILE A 394 5.36 -15.87 6.35
CA ILE A 394 4.86 -14.54 5.95
C ILE A 394 5.35 -14.21 4.55
N TYR A 395 6.65 -14.35 4.26
CA TYR A 395 7.23 -14.09 2.95
C TYR A 395 6.54 -14.86 1.82
N ARG A 396 6.24 -16.16 2.05
CA ARG A 396 5.64 -17.04 1.05
C ARG A 396 4.18 -16.69 0.75
N PHE A 397 3.41 -16.36 1.78
CA PHE A 397 1.95 -16.32 1.68
C PHE A 397 1.34 -14.92 1.66
N THR A 398 2.06 -13.89 2.13
CA THR A 398 1.53 -12.52 2.08
C THR A 398 1.26 -12.07 0.64
N PRO A 399 0.10 -11.45 0.38
CA PRO A 399 -0.20 -10.87 -0.93
C PRO A 399 0.49 -9.52 -1.15
N CYS A 400 0.84 -8.82 -0.07
CA CYS A 400 1.39 -7.46 -0.07
C CYS A 400 2.93 -7.47 -0.08
N GLU A 401 3.54 -6.73 -1.02
CA GLU A 401 4.99 -6.60 -1.13
C GLU A 401 5.64 -5.86 0.05
N ILE A 402 4.95 -4.89 0.67
CA ILE A 402 5.44 -4.17 1.85
C ILE A 402 5.53 -5.12 3.05
N CYS A 403 4.50 -5.94 3.30
CA CYS A 403 4.54 -6.94 4.36
C CYS A 403 5.60 -8.01 4.08
N ARG A 404 5.80 -8.38 2.81
CA ARG A 404 6.89 -9.29 2.40
C ARG A 404 8.25 -8.71 2.75
N TYR A 405 8.51 -7.45 2.39
CA TYR A 405 9.74 -6.75 2.74
C TYR A 405 9.99 -6.71 4.25
N LYS A 406 8.96 -6.40 5.05
CA LYS A 406 9.08 -6.44 6.52
C LYS A 406 9.50 -7.84 7.01
N ALA A 407 8.98 -8.92 6.43
CA ALA A 407 9.39 -10.27 6.77
C ALA A 407 10.85 -10.56 6.38
N VAL A 408 11.29 -10.13 5.19
CA VAL A 408 12.71 -10.24 4.79
C VAL A 408 13.60 -9.49 5.76
N ARG A 409 13.22 -8.28 6.17
CA ARG A 409 13.95 -7.50 7.18
C ARG A 409 14.09 -8.22 8.52
N LEU A 410 13.02 -8.86 9.00
CA LEU A 410 13.06 -9.64 10.25
C LEU A 410 14.09 -10.78 10.19
N LEU A 411 14.20 -11.46 9.04
CA LEU A 411 15.20 -12.51 8.79
C LEU A 411 16.61 -11.95 8.64
N TYR A 412 16.74 -10.85 7.90
CA TYR A 412 18.00 -10.15 7.67
C TYR A 412 18.64 -9.69 8.97
N GLU A 413 17.86 -9.08 9.86
CA GLU A 413 18.32 -8.60 11.19
C GLU A 413 18.82 -9.74 12.09
N GLN A 414 18.35 -10.97 11.90
CA GLN A 414 18.81 -12.16 12.65
C GLN A 414 19.86 -12.99 11.89
N SER A 415 20.31 -12.55 10.70
CA SER A 415 21.18 -13.34 9.81
C SER A 415 20.63 -14.75 9.55
N ALA A 416 19.30 -14.87 9.47
CA ALA A 416 18.56 -16.13 9.37
C ALA A 416 17.92 -16.34 8.00
N ILE A 417 18.24 -15.49 7.02
CA ILE A 417 17.68 -15.61 5.67
C ILE A 417 18.28 -16.83 4.94
N PRO A 418 17.45 -17.74 4.42
CA PRO A 418 17.97 -18.88 3.66
C PRO A 418 18.44 -18.44 2.26
N ALA A 419 19.43 -19.16 1.71
CA ALA A 419 20.05 -18.81 0.44
C ALA A 419 19.06 -18.68 -0.73
N TRP A 420 18.05 -19.56 -0.80
CA TRP A 420 17.03 -19.49 -1.86
C TRP A 420 16.22 -18.19 -1.79
N MET A 421 15.95 -17.68 -0.59
CA MET A 421 15.18 -16.45 -0.41
C MET A 421 16.04 -15.23 -0.69
N ALA A 422 17.31 -15.26 -0.27
CA ALA A 422 18.27 -14.21 -0.62
C ALA A 422 18.39 -14.05 -2.14
N GLU A 423 18.43 -15.15 -2.89
CA GLU A 423 18.46 -15.12 -4.35
C GLU A 423 17.17 -14.54 -4.95
N GLU A 424 16.01 -14.91 -4.43
CA GLU A 424 14.73 -14.33 -4.88
C GLU A 424 14.62 -12.83 -4.59
N CYS A 425 15.12 -12.37 -3.43
CA CYS A 425 15.05 -10.97 -3.03
C CYS A 425 15.77 -10.03 -4.01
N ARG A 426 16.78 -10.52 -4.73
CA ARG A 426 17.53 -9.75 -5.76
C ARG A 426 16.67 -9.35 -6.96
N PHE A 427 15.54 -10.04 -7.15
CA PHE A 427 14.65 -9.88 -8.29
C PHE A 427 13.21 -9.61 -7.87
N ASP A 428 12.97 -9.19 -6.62
CA ASP A 428 11.63 -8.87 -6.12
C ASP A 428 11.04 -7.65 -6.87
N SER A 429 9.72 -7.56 -6.99
CA SER A 429 9.07 -6.37 -7.59
C SER A 429 9.28 -5.12 -6.75
N TYR A 430 9.47 -5.27 -5.44
CA TYR A 430 9.61 -4.16 -4.52
C TYR A 430 11.08 -3.75 -4.39
N ALA A 431 11.41 -2.54 -4.85
CA ALA A 431 12.78 -2.05 -4.95
C ALA A 431 13.55 -2.13 -3.62
N ASP A 432 12.91 -1.78 -2.49
CA ASP A 432 13.54 -1.82 -1.17
C ASP A 432 14.02 -3.23 -0.80
N THR A 433 13.28 -4.28 -1.19
CA THR A 433 13.71 -5.67 -0.99
C THR A 433 15.01 -5.96 -1.74
N CYS A 434 15.15 -5.46 -2.96
CA CYS A 434 16.34 -5.64 -3.80
C CYS A 434 17.57 -4.88 -3.28
N THR A 435 17.39 -3.85 -2.45
CA THR A 435 18.51 -3.08 -1.86
C THR A 435 19.22 -3.80 -0.71
N LEU A 436 18.62 -4.87 -0.17
CA LEU A 436 19.21 -5.64 0.92
C LEU A 436 20.40 -6.46 0.42
N THR A 437 21.52 -6.37 1.12
CA THR A 437 22.77 -7.05 0.76
C THR A 437 22.98 -8.26 1.67
N PHE A 438 22.78 -9.45 1.13
CA PHE A 438 22.96 -10.70 1.85
C PHE A 438 24.42 -11.17 1.75
N ALA A 439 24.97 -11.67 2.86
CA ALA A 439 26.35 -12.13 2.95
C ALA A 439 26.56 -13.52 2.33
#